data_AF-A0A6A6RL75-F1
#
_entry.id   AF-A0A6A6RL75-F1
#
_cell.length_a   1.000
_cell.length_b   1.000
_cell.length_c   1.000
_cell.angle_alpha   90.00
_cell.angle_beta   90.00
_cell.angle_gamma   90.00
#
_symmetry.space_group_name_H-M   'P 1'
#
loop_
_entity.id
_entity.type
_entity.pdbx_description
1 polymer ?
#
loop_
_entity_poly.entity_id
_entity_poly.type
_entity_poly.pdbx_seq_one_letter_code
_entity_poly.pdbx_strand_id
1 'polypeptide(L)'
;MFKPLVEAKVAFGQGASKNAKRRMRRAALKSAALNTSASNSLTTSPVGIGPADGPNDGSVLDQPELKLSLSDTPIDQKSEELVHGPEEEQTGWSMTEAKEQKAPMPTPPTTAPNPVVNQPIDDIFQMCQTQRRELLQGPQITIHMGTTTISKISKRFAMAASPILNAHFTSHPTSLTFTIANNYLAPHAVKALLKTWPEHGVNRFQTPDFMVTNTVDDIPILRAAYLLGMQRYTRTMRLRWVKYLKRSLPTYEEIDAVMACSSGEMDPLRWNMVNRLVHLRYTGRIPDGEVFERFVGERPVLRADMERADLFFKNKALKEGGEGA
;
A
#
# COMPACT_ATOMS: atom_id res chain seq x y z
N MET A 1 -34.76 -41.03 21.55
CA MET A 1 -35.06 -41.51 20.18
C MET A 1 -34.23 -40.68 19.20
N PHE A 2 -33.06 -41.17 18.81
CA PHE A 2 -32.19 -40.54 17.82
C PHE A 2 -32.22 -41.39 16.54
N LYS A 3 -32.49 -40.76 15.39
CA LYS A 3 -32.44 -41.41 14.07
C LYS A 3 -30.97 -41.64 13.66
N PRO A 4 -30.64 -42.76 12.98
CA PRO A 4 -29.26 -43.04 12.58
C PRO A 4 -28.86 -42.26 11.32
N LEU A 5 -27.58 -41.86 11.31
CA LEU A 5 -26.86 -41.22 10.23
C LEU A 5 -26.68 -42.21 9.07
N VAL A 6 -27.11 -41.80 7.87
CA VAL A 6 -26.91 -42.57 6.63
C VAL A 6 -25.48 -42.35 6.13
N GLU A 7 -24.75 -43.45 5.92
CA GLU A 7 -23.42 -43.49 5.32
C GLU A 7 -23.44 -42.97 3.87
N ALA A 8 -22.70 -41.89 3.60
CA ALA A 8 -22.42 -41.43 2.25
C ALA A 8 -21.13 -42.08 1.72
N LYS A 9 -21.28 -43.08 0.85
CA LYS A 9 -20.19 -43.63 0.03
C LYS A 9 -19.72 -42.56 -0.97
N VAL A 10 -18.49 -42.08 -0.80
CA VAL A 10 -17.82 -41.18 -1.76
C VAL A 10 -17.23 -42.02 -2.89
N ALA A 11 -17.81 -41.90 -4.09
CA ALA A 11 -17.26 -42.44 -5.32
C ALA A 11 -16.21 -41.48 -5.90
N PHE A 12 -14.92 -41.82 -5.80
CA PHE A 12 -13.83 -41.14 -6.50
C PHE A 12 -13.74 -41.65 -7.95
N GLY A 13 -14.33 -40.92 -8.89
CA GLY A 13 -14.38 -41.27 -10.32
C GLY A 13 -13.77 -40.21 -11.24
N GLN A 14 -12.57 -40.50 -11.76
CA GLN A 14 -12.12 -40.28 -13.16
C GLN A 14 -12.48 -38.96 -13.91
N GLY A 15 -12.37 -37.79 -13.28
CA GLY A 15 -12.63 -36.50 -13.95
C GLY A 15 -11.44 -35.84 -14.70
N ALA A 16 -10.20 -36.28 -14.47
CA ALA A 16 -9.02 -35.48 -14.85
C ALA A 16 -8.58 -35.54 -16.33
N SER A 17 -9.10 -36.49 -17.12
CA SER A 17 -8.56 -36.78 -18.47
C SER A 17 -9.12 -35.89 -19.60
N LYS A 18 -10.33 -35.32 -19.45
CA LYS A 18 -10.98 -34.60 -20.56
C LYS A 18 -10.46 -33.18 -20.79
N ASN A 19 -9.91 -32.52 -19.77
CA ASN A 19 -9.42 -31.14 -19.88
C ASN A 19 -8.03 -31.02 -20.55
N ALA A 20 -7.21 -32.07 -20.54
CA ALA A 20 -5.90 -32.07 -21.20
C ALA A 20 -6.03 -32.07 -22.74
N LYS A 21 -6.98 -32.84 -23.29
CA LYS A 21 -7.21 -32.90 -24.76
C LYS A 21 -7.74 -31.59 -25.36
N ARG A 22 -8.52 -30.80 -24.61
CA ARG A 22 -9.05 -29.51 -25.08
C ARG A 22 -7.96 -28.43 -25.17
N ARG A 23 -6.92 -28.45 -24.32
CA ARG A 23 -5.81 -27.48 -24.38
C ARG A 23 -4.87 -27.72 -25.56
N MET A 24 -4.64 -28.98 -25.96
CA MET A 24 -3.76 -29.26 -27.12
C MET A 24 -4.37 -28.83 -28.46
N ARG A 25 -5.69 -28.97 -28.67
CA ARG A 25 -6.34 -28.54 -29.93
C ARG A 25 -6.30 -27.02 -30.16
N ARG A 26 -6.28 -26.22 -29.10
CA ARG A 26 -6.25 -24.74 -29.20
C ARG A 26 -4.86 -24.18 -29.50
N ALA A 27 -3.79 -24.94 -29.22
CA ALA A 27 -2.43 -24.56 -29.56
C ALA A 27 -2.11 -24.82 -31.05
N ALA A 28 -2.62 -25.93 -31.62
CA ALA A 28 -2.40 -26.28 -33.02
C ALA A 28 -3.08 -25.34 -34.03
N LEU A 29 -4.21 -24.72 -33.67
CA LEU A 29 -4.91 -23.75 -34.52
C LEU A 29 -4.24 -22.36 -34.53
N LYS A 30 -3.39 -22.04 -33.56
CA LYS A 30 -2.75 -20.72 -33.46
C LYS A 30 -1.43 -20.63 -34.25
N SER A 31 -0.83 -21.76 -34.61
CA SER A 31 0.39 -21.81 -35.44
C SER A 31 0.11 -21.80 -36.95
N ALA A 32 -1.14 -21.98 -37.39
CA ALA A 32 -1.51 -21.99 -38.81
C ALA A 32 -1.85 -20.59 -39.38
N ALA A 33 -1.98 -19.55 -38.54
CA ALA A 33 -2.48 -18.23 -38.94
C ALA A 33 -1.39 -17.15 -39.10
N LEU A 34 -0.10 -17.51 -39.11
CA LEU A 34 1.02 -16.55 -39.12
C LEU A 34 1.92 -16.61 -40.35
N ASN A 35 1.45 -17.20 -41.45
CA ASN A 35 2.22 -17.25 -42.70
C ASN A 35 1.33 -16.90 -43.89
N THR A 36 1.01 -15.62 -44.05
CA THR A 36 0.52 -15.11 -45.33
C THR A 36 0.83 -13.62 -45.46
N SER A 37 1.48 -13.30 -46.58
CA SER A 37 1.51 -12.01 -47.27
C SER A 37 2.65 -11.06 -46.94
N ALA A 38 3.71 -11.23 -47.72
CA ALA A 38 4.65 -10.20 -48.11
C ALA A 38 4.13 -9.39 -49.31
N SER A 39 4.68 -8.18 -49.45
CA SER A 39 4.92 -7.44 -50.71
C SER A 39 3.73 -6.83 -51.47
N ASN A 40 3.65 -5.50 -51.50
CA ASN A 40 3.50 -4.73 -52.74
C ASN A 40 3.91 -3.26 -52.55
N SER A 41 4.56 -2.74 -53.58
CA SER A 41 5.22 -1.44 -53.68
C SER A 41 4.41 -0.40 -54.48
N LEU A 42 4.66 0.88 -54.18
CA LEU A 42 4.59 2.07 -55.06
C LEU A 42 3.25 2.45 -55.71
N THR A 43 2.68 3.62 -55.37
CA THR A 43 2.54 4.82 -56.26
C THR A 43 1.67 5.96 -55.67
N THR A 44 2.24 7.18 -55.71
CA THR A 44 1.67 8.53 -55.97
C THR A 44 0.31 8.99 -55.40
N SER A 45 0.33 10.03 -54.53
CA SER A 45 -0.07 11.43 -54.84
C SER A 45 -0.58 12.21 -53.60
N PRO A 46 -0.37 13.55 -53.54
CA PRO A 46 -0.68 14.37 -52.37
C PRO A 46 -2.08 15.01 -52.48
N VAL A 47 -2.86 14.98 -51.39
CA VAL A 47 -4.15 15.70 -51.31
C VAL A 47 -4.36 16.27 -49.90
N GLY A 48 -4.58 17.59 -49.87
CA GLY A 48 -5.66 18.19 -49.06
C GLY A 48 -5.36 18.52 -47.60
N ILE A 49 -4.82 19.72 -47.38
CA ILE A 49 -5.00 20.45 -46.12
C ILE A 49 -6.46 20.94 -46.07
N GLY A 50 -7.21 20.51 -45.06
CA GLY A 50 -8.53 21.03 -44.72
C GLY A 50 -8.63 21.25 -43.21
N PRO A 51 -9.13 22.42 -42.74
CA PRO A 51 -9.24 22.72 -41.33
C PRO A 51 -10.52 22.11 -40.75
N ALA A 52 -10.40 21.44 -39.60
CA ALA A 52 -11.53 21.02 -38.79
C ALA A 52 -11.55 21.89 -37.53
N ASP A 53 -12.30 22.98 -37.60
CA ASP A 53 -12.83 23.66 -36.43
C ASP A 53 -13.86 22.74 -35.75
N GLY A 54 -13.56 22.34 -34.52
CA GLY A 54 -14.48 21.62 -33.65
C GLY A 54 -14.47 22.27 -32.26
N PRO A 55 -15.64 22.64 -31.69
CA PRO A 55 -15.72 23.26 -30.39
C PRO A 55 -15.43 22.23 -29.29
N ASN A 56 -14.37 22.50 -28.53
CA ASN A 56 -13.97 21.74 -27.35
C ASN A 56 -14.85 22.17 -26.16
N ASP A 57 -15.99 21.51 -25.99
CA ASP A 57 -16.85 21.68 -24.81
C ASP A 57 -16.25 20.88 -23.64
N GLY A 58 -15.38 21.56 -22.90
CA GLY A 58 -14.67 21.03 -21.74
C GLY A 58 -15.61 20.87 -20.55
N SER A 59 -16.28 19.72 -20.47
CA SER A 59 -16.94 19.25 -19.26
C SER A 59 -15.94 19.13 -18.10
N VAL A 60 -16.09 20.03 -17.14
CA VAL A 60 -15.37 20.06 -15.86
C VAL A 60 -15.81 18.83 -15.06
N LEU A 61 -14.89 17.88 -14.86
CA LEU A 61 -15.07 16.76 -13.94
C LEU A 61 -14.98 17.28 -12.51
N ASP A 62 -16.14 17.50 -11.89
CA ASP A 62 -16.29 17.64 -10.45
C ASP A 62 -15.69 16.43 -9.73
N GLN A 63 -14.60 16.67 -8.98
CA GLN A 63 -14.13 15.69 -8.00
C GLN A 63 -14.97 15.82 -6.71
N PRO A 64 -15.39 14.70 -6.11
CA PRO A 64 -16.20 14.75 -4.90
C PRO A 64 -15.36 15.22 -3.71
N GLU A 65 -15.72 16.36 -3.13
CA GLU A 65 -15.26 16.80 -1.82
C GLU A 65 -15.65 15.76 -0.76
N LEU A 66 -14.65 15.06 -0.20
CA LEU A 66 -14.84 14.20 0.96
C LEU A 66 -15.04 15.05 2.22
N LYS A 67 -16.29 15.40 2.53
CA LYS A 67 -16.68 15.98 3.82
C LYS A 67 -16.70 14.87 4.89
N LEU A 68 -15.61 14.76 5.65
CA LEU A 68 -15.50 13.89 6.83
C LEU A 68 -16.15 14.59 8.04
N SER A 69 -17.28 14.07 8.52
CA SER A 69 -17.91 14.53 9.76
C SER A 69 -17.13 13.97 10.96
N LEU A 70 -16.58 14.87 11.79
CA LEU A 70 -16.00 14.55 13.08
C LEU A 70 -17.12 14.33 14.10
N SER A 71 -17.17 13.15 14.70
CA SER A 71 -17.98 12.87 15.90
C SER A 71 -17.05 12.76 17.10
N ASP A 72 -17.17 13.70 18.03
CA ASP A 72 -16.45 13.74 19.30
C ASP A 72 -16.91 12.60 20.21
N THR A 73 -15.96 11.81 20.71
CA THR A 73 -16.19 10.91 21.86
C THR A 73 -15.13 11.20 22.94
N PRO A 74 -15.54 11.36 24.21
CA PRO A 74 -14.62 11.65 25.31
C PRO A 74 -13.89 10.37 25.74
N ILE A 75 -12.56 10.46 25.85
CA ILE A 75 -11.68 9.39 26.36
C ILE A 75 -11.55 9.56 27.87
N ASP A 76 -12.05 8.56 28.59
CA ASP A 76 -11.97 8.44 30.05
C ASP A 76 -10.58 7.90 30.45
N GLN A 77 -9.82 8.68 31.24
CA GLN A 77 -8.47 8.34 31.69
C GLN A 77 -8.53 7.62 33.04
N LYS A 78 -8.20 6.33 33.06
CA LYS A 78 -8.01 5.54 34.28
C LYS A 78 -6.52 5.49 34.63
N SER A 79 -6.19 6.10 35.77
CA SER A 79 -4.88 6.11 36.42
C SER A 79 -4.55 4.75 37.05
N GLU A 80 -3.36 4.22 36.78
CA GLU A 80 -2.78 3.07 37.48
C GLU A 80 -1.46 3.42 38.17
N GLU A 81 -1.23 2.69 39.25
CA GLU A 81 -0.44 2.98 40.44
C GLU A 81 1.08 2.94 40.28
N LEU A 82 1.69 3.80 41.10
CA LEU A 82 3.09 3.79 41.53
C LEU A 82 3.47 2.44 42.15
N VAL A 83 4.54 1.83 41.65
CA VAL A 83 5.31 0.80 42.39
C VAL A 83 6.70 1.34 42.69
N HIS A 84 6.95 1.52 44.00
CA HIS A 84 8.26 1.81 44.58
C HIS A 84 9.21 0.61 44.45
N GLY A 85 10.48 0.90 44.18
CA GLY A 85 11.61 -0.03 44.28
C GLY A 85 12.93 0.73 44.44
N PRO A 86 13.94 0.13 45.11
CA PRO A 86 14.64 0.79 46.21
C PRO A 86 16.03 1.37 45.89
N GLU A 87 16.50 2.12 46.88
CA GLU A 87 17.84 2.66 47.15
C GLU A 87 19.02 1.90 46.54
N GLU A 88 19.92 2.63 45.87
CA GLU A 88 21.32 2.24 45.73
C GLU A 88 22.26 3.47 45.76
N GLU A 89 23.03 3.50 46.85
CA GLU A 89 24.43 3.91 47.01
C GLU A 89 24.90 5.29 46.54
N GLN A 90 24.87 6.22 47.50
CA GLN A 90 25.72 7.41 47.56
C GLN A 90 27.20 7.03 47.54
N THR A 91 27.86 7.22 46.40
CA THR A 91 29.31 7.33 46.32
C THR A 91 29.69 8.81 46.32
N GLY A 92 30.46 9.21 47.32
CA GLY A 92 30.93 10.58 47.52
C GLY A 92 31.91 11.01 46.44
N TRP A 93 31.64 12.16 45.83
CA TRP A 93 32.56 12.85 44.93
C TRP A 93 32.95 14.20 45.52
N SER A 94 34.27 14.36 45.60
CA SER A 94 35.01 15.46 46.19
C SER A 94 34.68 16.82 45.55
N MET A 95 34.48 17.82 46.40
CA MET A 95 34.36 19.22 45.98
C MET A 95 35.73 19.78 45.60
N THR A 96 35.93 20.02 44.31
CA THR A 96 36.89 21.03 43.83
C THR A 96 36.09 22.24 43.36
N GLU A 97 36.18 23.34 44.11
CA GLU A 97 35.66 24.67 43.73
C GLU A 97 36.32 25.15 42.44
N ALA A 98 35.65 24.89 41.31
CA ALA A 98 35.98 25.49 40.03
C ALA A 98 35.31 26.87 39.95
N LYS A 99 36.16 27.90 39.91
CA LYS A 99 35.80 29.30 39.75
C LYS A 99 34.97 29.49 38.47
N GLU A 100 33.68 29.71 38.64
CA GLU A 100 32.69 29.86 37.57
C GLU A 100 32.96 31.13 36.76
N GLN A 101 33.78 30.99 35.71
CA GLN A 101 33.91 31.99 34.66
C GLN A 101 32.60 31.99 33.86
N LYS A 102 31.78 33.00 34.11
CA LYS A 102 30.53 33.31 33.42
C LYS A 102 30.82 33.50 31.92
N ALA A 103 30.82 32.40 31.17
CA ALA A 103 31.04 32.41 29.73
C ALA A 103 29.96 33.29 29.08
N PRO A 104 30.34 34.16 28.12
CA PRO A 104 29.37 34.99 27.40
C PRO A 104 28.33 34.07 26.76
N MET A 105 27.06 34.33 27.05
CA MET A 105 25.94 33.57 26.49
C MET A 105 26.13 33.48 24.97
N PRO A 106 26.18 32.27 24.37
CA PRO A 106 26.26 32.13 22.94
C PRO A 106 25.05 32.83 22.34
N THR A 107 25.28 33.87 21.55
CA THR A 107 24.26 34.56 20.77
C THR A 107 23.45 33.50 20.02
N PRO A 108 22.10 33.51 20.11
CA PRO A 108 21.27 32.54 19.43
C PRO A 108 21.64 32.55 17.94
N PRO A 109 21.89 31.37 17.33
CA PRO A 109 22.30 31.30 15.94
C PRO A 109 21.23 32.00 15.10
N THR A 110 21.62 33.08 14.42
CA THR A 110 20.78 33.78 13.46
C THR A 110 20.33 32.76 12.41
N THR A 111 19.08 32.30 12.53
CA THR A 111 18.49 31.30 11.63
C THR A 111 18.50 31.83 10.21
N ALA A 112 19.38 31.29 9.36
CA ALA A 112 19.41 31.63 7.95
C ALA A 112 18.02 31.40 7.34
N PRO A 113 17.56 32.26 6.42
CA PRO A 113 16.26 32.11 5.76
C PRO A 113 16.18 30.76 5.06
N ASN A 114 15.07 30.04 5.25
CA ASN A 114 14.86 28.71 4.67
C ASN A 114 14.93 28.79 3.13
N PRO A 115 15.83 28.02 2.48
CA PRO A 115 15.96 28.07 1.03
C PRO A 115 14.68 27.54 0.36
N VAL A 116 14.09 28.35 -0.52
CA VAL A 116 12.97 27.92 -1.37
C VAL A 116 13.46 26.85 -2.34
N VAL A 117 12.77 25.72 -2.37
CA VAL A 117 13.10 24.58 -3.24
C VAL A 117 12.05 24.51 -4.35
N ASN A 118 12.49 24.58 -5.60
CA ASN A 118 11.68 24.24 -6.77
C ASN A 118 12.13 22.87 -7.28
N GLN A 119 11.26 21.87 -7.16
CA GLN A 119 11.56 20.48 -7.53
C GLN A 119 10.39 19.90 -8.33
N PRO A 120 10.58 19.53 -9.61
CA PRO A 120 9.54 18.86 -10.38
C PRO A 120 9.32 17.43 -9.85
N ILE A 121 8.12 16.89 -10.11
CA ILE A 121 7.80 15.47 -9.93
C ILE A 121 8.63 14.68 -10.95
N ASP A 122 9.32 13.65 -10.48
CA ASP A 122 10.24 12.88 -11.32
C ASP A 122 10.25 11.39 -10.93
N ASP A 123 10.67 10.52 -11.86
CA ASP A 123 10.74 9.08 -11.63
C ASP A 123 12.12 8.68 -11.08
N ILE A 124 12.16 8.41 -9.78
CA ILE A 124 13.41 8.03 -9.08
C ILE A 124 14.05 6.76 -9.66
N PHE A 125 13.28 5.91 -10.35
CA PHE A 125 13.83 4.73 -11.04
C PHE A 125 14.65 5.08 -12.29
N GLN A 126 14.41 6.23 -12.91
CA GLN A 126 15.08 6.67 -14.14
C GLN A 126 16.31 7.55 -13.89
N MET A 127 16.48 8.02 -12.65
CA MET A 127 17.60 8.88 -12.28
C MET A 127 18.93 8.14 -12.28
N CYS A 128 20.03 8.86 -12.54
CA CYS A 128 21.36 8.36 -12.24
C CYS A 128 21.68 8.50 -10.74
N GLN A 129 22.78 7.88 -10.31
CA GLN A 129 23.20 7.90 -8.90
C GLN A 129 23.43 9.32 -8.38
N THR A 130 24.07 10.19 -9.17
CA THR A 130 24.37 11.58 -8.78
C THR A 130 23.11 12.39 -8.55
N GLN A 131 22.13 12.31 -9.47
CA GLN A 131 20.84 12.97 -9.33
C GLN A 131 20.10 12.54 -8.07
N ARG A 132 20.11 11.23 -7.75
CA ARG A 132 19.52 10.73 -6.50
C ARG A 132 20.20 11.31 -5.26
N ARG A 133 21.53 11.46 -5.27
CA ARG A 133 22.27 12.09 -4.16
C ARG A 133 21.88 13.54 -3.97
N GLU A 134 21.72 14.28 -5.05
CA GLU A 134 21.28 15.68 -5.01
C GLU A 134 19.88 15.82 -4.41
N LEU A 135 18.98 14.86 -4.64
CA LEU A 135 17.66 14.85 -4.01
C LEU A 135 17.69 14.67 -2.49
N LEU A 136 18.75 14.12 -1.90
CA LEU A 136 18.88 13.98 -0.45
C LEU A 136 19.54 15.18 0.23
N GLN A 137 20.00 16.15 -0.56
CA GLN A 137 20.58 17.40 -0.06
C GLN A 137 19.52 18.49 0.15
N GLY A 138 19.89 19.53 0.90
CA GLY A 138 19.07 20.71 1.11
C GLY A 138 18.16 20.63 2.35
N PRO A 139 17.07 21.42 2.38
CA PRO A 139 16.25 21.56 3.58
C PRO A 139 15.57 20.24 3.94
N GLN A 140 15.51 19.98 5.24
CA GLN A 140 14.87 18.82 5.81
C GLN A 140 13.49 19.21 6.35
N ILE A 141 12.49 18.39 6.07
CA ILE A 141 11.12 18.56 6.56
C ILE A 141 10.83 17.63 7.74
N THR A 142 9.81 17.99 8.50
CA THR A 142 9.18 17.15 9.51
C THR A 142 7.74 16.86 9.10
N ILE A 143 7.38 15.57 9.13
CA ILE A 143 6.00 15.14 8.91
C ILE A 143 5.34 14.85 10.25
N HIS A 144 4.23 15.52 10.52
CA HIS A 144 3.41 15.33 11.71
C HIS A 144 2.24 14.39 11.38
N MET A 145 2.09 13.33 12.17
CA MET A 145 0.93 12.44 12.16
C MET A 145 0.45 12.38 13.60
N GLY A 146 -0.46 13.32 13.92
CA GLY A 146 -0.90 13.63 15.28
C GLY A 146 0.24 13.71 16.28
N THR A 147 0.32 12.74 17.20
CA THR A 147 1.35 12.74 18.26
C THR A 147 2.73 12.27 17.79
N THR A 148 2.80 11.61 16.63
CA THR A 148 4.05 11.09 16.10
C THR A 148 4.65 12.04 15.07
N THR A 149 5.96 12.28 15.16
CA THR A 149 6.70 13.12 14.22
C THR A 149 7.82 12.34 13.53
N ILE A 150 7.88 12.44 12.20
CA ILE A 150 9.00 11.90 11.42
C ILE A 150 9.86 13.07 10.95
N SER A 151 11.05 13.20 11.53
CA SER A 151 12.00 14.26 11.23
C SER A 151 13.09 13.82 10.25
N LYS A 152 13.80 14.81 9.69
CA LYS A 152 14.95 14.63 8.78
C LYS A 152 14.57 13.89 7.50
N ILE A 153 13.50 14.35 6.84
CA ILE A 153 13.12 13.91 5.50
C ILE A 153 13.61 14.96 4.50
N SER A 154 14.31 14.56 3.43
CA SER A 154 14.72 15.54 2.42
C SER A 154 13.50 16.14 1.70
N LYS A 155 13.37 17.47 1.70
CA LYS A 155 12.29 18.18 1.01
C LYS A 155 12.30 17.90 -0.49
N ARG A 156 13.48 17.91 -1.11
CA ARG A 156 13.66 17.67 -2.55
C ARG A 156 13.18 16.27 -2.93
N PHE A 157 13.63 15.26 -2.20
CA PHE A 157 13.18 13.89 -2.43
C PHE A 157 11.67 13.73 -2.26
N ALA A 158 11.11 14.27 -1.17
CA ALA A 158 9.67 14.24 -0.91
C ALA A 158 8.85 14.86 -2.05
N MET A 159 9.27 16.03 -2.54
CA MET A 159 8.63 16.70 -3.68
C MET A 159 8.80 15.95 -5.00
N ALA A 160 9.96 15.34 -5.25
CA ALA A 160 10.20 14.59 -6.48
C ALA A 160 9.36 13.29 -6.52
N ALA A 161 9.27 12.58 -5.39
CA ALA A 161 8.68 11.26 -5.33
C ALA A 161 7.16 11.24 -5.07
N SER A 162 6.62 12.23 -4.34
CA SER A 162 5.21 12.29 -3.96
C SER A 162 4.51 13.51 -4.59
N PRO A 163 3.53 13.30 -5.49
CA PRO A 163 2.73 14.39 -6.04
C PRO A 163 2.01 15.23 -4.97
N ILE A 164 1.61 14.59 -3.87
CA ILE A 164 0.90 15.24 -2.76
C ILE A 164 1.83 16.17 -1.99
N LEU A 165 3.03 15.69 -1.66
CA LEU A 165 4.04 16.52 -1.01
C LEU A 165 4.54 17.62 -1.96
N ASN A 166 4.65 17.32 -3.26
CA ASN A 166 4.98 18.32 -4.27
C ASN A 166 3.96 19.48 -4.27
N ALA A 167 2.66 19.17 -4.40
CA ALA A 167 1.61 20.17 -4.41
C ALA A 167 1.61 21.04 -3.15
N HIS A 168 1.79 20.41 -1.98
CA HIS A 168 1.86 21.13 -0.71
C HIS A 168 3.07 22.07 -0.63
N PHE A 169 4.27 21.60 -0.93
CA PHE A 169 5.48 22.44 -0.81
C PHE A 169 5.66 23.44 -1.95
N THR A 170 5.01 23.21 -3.10
CA THR A 170 4.91 24.21 -4.17
C THR A 170 4.00 25.36 -3.76
N SER A 171 2.87 25.08 -3.10
CA SER A 171 1.98 26.11 -2.54
C SER A 171 2.54 26.78 -1.28
N HIS A 172 3.39 26.08 -0.52
CA HIS A 172 4.00 26.55 0.72
C HIS A 172 5.54 26.41 0.66
N PRO A 173 6.23 27.23 -0.16
CA PRO A 173 7.64 27.06 -0.47
C PRO A 173 8.57 27.20 0.74
N THR A 174 8.20 27.99 1.73
CA THR A 174 8.96 28.21 2.97
C THR A 174 8.65 27.19 4.07
N SER A 175 7.59 26.38 3.91
CA SER A 175 7.20 25.40 4.92
C SER A 175 8.22 24.26 4.99
N LEU A 176 8.55 23.87 6.23
CA LEU A 176 9.35 22.68 6.56
C LEU A 176 8.52 21.61 7.25
N THR A 177 7.20 21.80 7.33
CA THR A 177 6.31 20.90 8.04
C THR A 177 5.19 20.46 7.13
N PHE A 178 4.82 19.19 7.23
CA PHE A 178 3.64 18.65 6.56
C PHE A 178 2.83 17.83 7.55
N THR A 179 1.53 18.07 7.64
CA THR A 179 0.66 17.40 8.61
C THR A 179 -0.29 16.47 7.89
N ILE A 180 -0.32 15.22 8.35
CA ILE A 180 -1.25 14.19 7.87
C ILE A 180 -2.28 13.97 8.98
N ALA A 181 -3.57 13.97 8.61
CA ALA A 181 -4.64 13.64 9.54
C ALA A 181 -4.43 12.22 10.11
N ASN A 182 -4.49 12.11 11.43
CA ASN A 182 -3.75 11.13 12.23
C ASN A 182 -4.20 9.66 12.11
N ASN A 183 -5.22 9.33 11.33
CA ASN A 183 -5.98 8.09 11.55
C ASN A 183 -5.75 6.99 10.52
N TYR A 184 -4.93 7.21 9.49
CA TYR A 184 -4.90 6.31 8.34
C TYR A 184 -3.54 5.74 7.98
N LEU A 185 -2.45 6.23 8.58
CA LEU A 185 -1.09 5.86 8.20
C LEU A 185 -0.25 5.45 9.39
N ALA A 186 0.43 4.32 9.25
CA ALA A 186 1.42 3.89 10.22
C ALA A 186 2.70 4.73 10.09
N PRO A 187 3.24 5.30 11.19
CA PRO A 187 4.43 6.14 11.13
C PRO A 187 5.66 5.46 10.53
N HIS A 188 5.87 4.18 10.88
CA HIS A 188 7.01 3.42 10.37
C HIS A 188 6.95 3.27 8.84
N ALA A 189 5.75 3.17 8.25
CA ALA A 189 5.56 3.02 6.82
C ALA A 189 5.93 4.30 6.04
N VAL A 190 5.52 5.47 6.55
CA VAL A 190 5.90 6.76 5.96
C VAL A 190 7.40 6.99 6.08
N LYS A 191 8.01 6.63 7.23
CA LYS A 191 9.46 6.68 7.42
C LYS A 191 10.19 5.75 6.44
N ALA A 192 9.69 4.53 6.24
CA ALA A 192 10.26 3.59 5.29
C ALA A 192 10.26 4.16 3.86
N LEU A 193 9.16 4.80 3.44
CA LEU A 193 9.00 5.39 2.10
C LEU A 193 9.89 6.60 1.86
N LEU A 194 9.85 7.56 2.78
CA LEU A 194 10.42 8.90 2.55
C LEU A 194 11.84 9.08 3.09
N LYS A 195 12.33 8.13 3.90
CA LYS A 195 13.64 8.24 4.55
C LYS A 195 14.49 7.00 4.37
N THR A 196 14.04 5.85 4.87
CA THR A 196 14.88 4.63 4.88
C THR A 196 15.18 4.14 3.45
N TRP A 197 14.16 4.01 2.59
CA TRP A 197 14.35 3.57 1.21
C TRP A 197 15.30 4.45 0.38
N PRO A 198 15.12 5.79 0.32
CA PRO A 198 16.04 6.63 -0.44
C PRO A 198 17.48 6.59 0.09
N GLU A 199 17.67 6.58 1.41
CA GLU A 199 19.01 6.48 2.03
C GLU A 199 19.74 5.20 1.59
N HIS A 200 19.03 4.08 1.47
CA HIS A 200 19.62 2.83 0.95
C HIS A 200 19.78 2.82 -0.58
N GLY A 201 18.87 3.45 -1.32
CA GLY A 201 18.86 3.45 -2.78
C GLY A 201 19.89 4.38 -3.42
N VAL A 202 20.28 5.45 -2.73
CA VAL A 202 21.13 6.51 -3.27
C VAL A 202 22.53 6.05 -3.69
N ASN A 203 23.06 5.04 -3.00
CA ASN A 203 24.42 4.54 -3.24
C ASN A 203 24.47 3.40 -4.26
N ARG A 204 23.33 2.95 -4.78
CA ARG A 204 23.28 1.90 -5.79
C ARG A 204 23.29 2.49 -7.20
N PHE A 205 23.79 1.71 -8.16
CA PHE A 205 23.78 2.08 -9.58
C PHE A 205 22.35 2.28 -10.09
N GLN A 206 21.46 1.32 -9.78
CA GLN A 206 20.03 1.40 -9.99
C GLN A 206 19.29 1.52 -8.66
N THR A 207 18.20 2.29 -8.64
CA THR A 207 17.31 2.36 -7.48
C THR A 207 16.69 0.98 -7.25
N PRO A 208 16.89 0.35 -6.09
CA PRO A 208 16.27 -0.94 -5.82
C PRO A 208 14.77 -0.76 -5.61
N ASP A 209 14.01 -1.77 -6.05
CA ASP A 209 12.61 -1.92 -5.62
C ASP A 209 12.52 -1.99 -4.09
N PHE A 210 11.36 -1.64 -3.54
CA PHE A 210 11.07 -1.88 -2.14
C PHE A 210 11.23 -3.37 -1.81
N MET A 211 12.12 -3.64 -0.85
CA MET A 211 12.37 -5.00 -0.38
C MET A 211 11.15 -5.49 0.38
N VAL A 212 10.64 -6.65 -0.03
CA VAL A 212 9.50 -7.31 0.59
C VAL A 212 10.00 -8.04 1.84
N THR A 213 9.41 -7.75 2.98
CA THR A 213 9.80 -8.32 4.27
C THR A 213 8.75 -9.34 4.73
N ASN A 214 7.85 -8.92 5.62
CA ASN A 214 6.69 -9.67 6.07
C ASN A 214 5.41 -8.97 5.61
N THR A 215 4.29 -9.69 5.59
CA THR A 215 3.02 -9.13 5.11
C THR A 215 2.49 -8.03 6.04
N VAL A 216 2.67 -8.17 7.36
CA VAL A 216 2.14 -7.26 8.38
C VAL A 216 2.77 -5.86 8.31
N ASP A 217 4.08 -5.76 8.05
CA ASP A 217 4.82 -4.50 7.91
C ASP A 217 4.72 -3.92 6.50
N ASP A 218 4.65 -4.78 5.47
CA ASP A 218 4.60 -4.34 4.08
C ASP A 218 3.23 -3.74 3.70
N ILE A 219 2.13 -4.23 4.27
CA ILE A 219 0.78 -3.72 3.96
C ILE A 219 0.61 -2.24 4.35
N PRO A 220 1.00 -1.79 5.55
CA PRO A 220 1.03 -0.37 5.91
C PRO A 220 1.86 0.48 4.93
N ILE A 221 2.98 -0.05 4.42
CA ILE A 221 3.79 0.63 3.40
C ILE A 221 3.02 0.78 2.09
N LEU A 222 2.28 -0.25 1.66
CA LEU A 222 1.42 -0.14 0.48
C LEU A 222 0.32 0.91 0.63
N ARG A 223 -0.30 0.99 1.81
CA ARG A 223 -1.31 2.01 2.12
C ARG A 223 -0.73 3.42 2.15
N ALA A 224 0.43 3.60 2.79
CA ALA A 224 1.17 4.86 2.78
C ALA A 224 1.58 5.28 1.37
N ALA A 225 2.05 4.35 0.55
CA ALA A 225 2.40 4.63 -0.84
C ALA A 225 1.17 5.03 -1.66
N TYR A 226 0.00 4.43 -1.40
CA TYR A 226 -1.25 4.84 -2.04
C TYR A 226 -1.65 6.27 -1.66
N LEU A 227 -1.67 6.57 -0.37
CA LEU A 227 -2.08 7.88 0.14
C LEU A 227 -1.08 9.01 -0.14
N LEU A 228 0.19 8.70 -0.45
CA LEU A 228 1.20 9.69 -0.86
C LEU A 228 1.38 9.78 -2.38
N GLY A 229 0.64 9.01 -3.18
CA GLY A 229 0.82 8.98 -4.64
C GLY A 229 2.14 8.35 -5.11
N MET A 230 2.69 7.44 -4.28
CA MET A 230 3.99 6.76 -4.47
C MET A 230 3.82 5.29 -4.90
N GLN A 231 2.67 4.90 -5.43
CA GLN A 231 2.34 3.50 -5.77
C GLN A 231 3.29 2.88 -6.80
N ARG A 232 3.93 3.72 -7.63
CA ARG A 232 4.89 3.26 -8.64
C ARG A 232 6.08 2.54 -7.99
N TYR A 233 6.55 3.05 -6.85
CA TYR A 233 7.74 2.53 -6.16
C TYR A 233 7.46 1.22 -5.42
N THR A 234 6.19 0.97 -5.08
CA THR A 234 5.77 -0.23 -4.35
C THR A 234 5.06 -1.27 -5.23
N ARG A 235 5.13 -1.12 -6.56
CA ARG A 235 4.44 -1.99 -7.52
C ARG A 235 4.80 -3.48 -7.35
N THR A 236 6.10 -3.79 -7.25
CA THR A 236 6.59 -5.17 -7.13
C THR A 236 6.09 -5.84 -5.85
N MET A 237 6.16 -5.11 -4.72
CA MET A 237 5.62 -5.54 -3.43
C MET A 237 4.12 -5.82 -3.49
N ARG A 238 3.33 -4.90 -4.07
CA ARG A 238 1.88 -5.09 -4.26
C ARG A 238 1.57 -6.33 -5.07
N LEU A 239 2.26 -6.54 -6.20
CA LEU A 239 2.04 -7.71 -7.06
C LEU A 239 2.36 -9.02 -6.34
N ARG A 240 3.41 -9.04 -5.52
CA ARG A 240 3.77 -10.21 -4.71
C ARG A 240 2.67 -10.53 -3.69
N TRP A 241 2.18 -9.53 -2.95
CA TRP A 241 1.15 -9.77 -1.93
C TRP A 241 -0.22 -10.12 -2.53
N VAL A 242 -0.61 -9.52 -3.65
CA VAL A 242 -1.80 -9.96 -4.41
C VAL A 242 -1.67 -11.44 -4.84
N LYS A 243 -0.51 -11.85 -5.34
CA LYS A 243 -0.27 -13.25 -5.75
C LYS A 243 -0.31 -14.20 -4.55
N TYR A 244 0.24 -13.79 -3.41
CA TYR A 244 0.20 -14.54 -2.15
C TYR A 244 -1.24 -14.72 -1.65
N LEU A 245 -1.98 -13.62 -1.44
CA LEU A 245 -3.35 -13.64 -0.93
C LEU A 245 -4.33 -14.38 -1.84
N LYS A 246 -4.04 -14.47 -3.15
CA LYS A 246 -4.82 -15.27 -4.10
C LYS A 246 -4.61 -16.79 -3.96
N ARG A 247 -3.47 -17.23 -3.41
CA ARG A 247 -3.02 -18.64 -3.47
C ARG A 247 -2.85 -19.29 -2.10
N SER A 248 -2.49 -18.52 -1.09
CA SER A 248 -2.20 -19.01 0.26
C SER A 248 -3.37 -18.73 1.20
N LEU A 249 -3.40 -19.41 2.34
CA LEU A 249 -4.27 -19.05 3.47
C LEU A 249 -3.49 -18.01 4.29
N PRO A 250 -3.95 -16.74 4.38
CA PRO A 250 -3.29 -15.75 5.22
C PRO A 250 -3.48 -16.07 6.71
N THR A 251 -2.56 -15.60 7.54
CA THR A 251 -2.72 -15.69 9.01
C THR A 251 -3.77 -14.70 9.51
N TYR A 252 -4.27 -14.87 10.73
CA TYR A 252 -5.22 -13.94 11.33
C TYR A 252 -4.67 -12.51 11.45
N GLU A 253 -3.40 -12.37 11.82
CA GLU A 253 -2.70 -11.08 11.87
C GLU A 253 -2.60 -10.43 10.47
N GLU A 254 -2.35 -11.23 9.43
CA GLU A 254 -2.32 -10.74 8.06
C GLU A 254 -3.70 -10.26 7.60
N ILE A 255 -4.76 -10.98 7.98
CA ILE A 255 -6.13 -10.58 7.68
C ILE A 255 -6.44 -9.23 8.34
N ASP A 256 -6.07 -9.06 9.61
CA ASP A 256 -6.25 -7.80 10.33
C ASP A 256 -5.46 -6.65 9.69
N ALA A 257 -4.21 -6.90 9.30
CA ALA A 257 -3.40 -5.90 8.61
C ALA A 257 -4.03 -5.47 7.27
N VAL A 258 -4.51 -6.41 6.45
CA VAL A 258 -5.19 -6.10 5.18
C VAL A 258 -6.47 -5.30 5.44
N MET A 259 -7.28 -5.69 6.42
CA MET A 259 -8.54 -5.03 6.72
C MET A 259 -8.32 -3.61 7.25
N ALA A 260 -7.35 -3.41 8.15
CA ALA A 260 -7.03 -2.11 8.72
C ALA A 260 -6.44 -1.13 7.69
N CYS A 261 -5.69 -1.64 6.70
CA CYS A 261 -5.00 -0.83 5.71
C CYS A 261 -5.71 -0.74 4.36
N SER A 262 -6.90 -1.32 4.21
CA SER A 262 -7.64 -1.32 2.95
C SER A 262 -8.04 0.09 2.53
N SER A 263 -7.83 0.42 1.25
CA SER A 263 -8.15 1.74 0.70
C SER A 263 -9.61 1.91 0.28
N GLY A 264 -10.42 0.85 0.37
CA GLY A 264 -11.81 0.82 -0.06
C GLY A 264 -12.23 -0.60 -0.43
N GLU A 265 -13.48 -0.75 -0.87
CA GLU A 265 -14.03 -2.07 -1.23
C GLU A 265 -13.30 -2.72 -2.41
N MET A 266 -12.82 -1.90 -3.35
CA MET A 266 -12.10 -2.34 -4.55
C MET A 266 -10.58 -2.46 -4.34
N ASP A 267 -10.11 -2.47 -3.09
CA ASP A 267 -8.70 -2.68 -2.81
C ASP A 267 -8.28 -4.10 -3.26
N PRO A 268 -7.28 -4.23 -4.14
CA PRO A 268 -6.91 -5.53 -4.71
C PRO A 268 -6.39 -6.52 -3.67
N LEU A 269 -5.80 -6.06 -2.55
CA LEU A 269 -5.35 -6.97 -1.49
C LEU A 269 -6.56 -7.57 -0.77
N ARG A 270 -7.48 -6.71 -0.30
CA ARG A 270 -8.72 -7.11 0.37
C ARG A 270 -9.57 -8.00 -0.52
N TRP A 271 -9.79 -7.60 -1.77
CA TRP A 271 -10.59 -8.37 -2.72
C TRP A 271 -10.05 -9.78 -2.97
N ASN A 272 -8.73 -9.93 -3.21
CA ASN A 272 -8.15 -11.25 -3.46
C ASN A 272 -8.14 -12.11 -2.20
N MET A 273 -7.90 -11.50 -1.03
CA MET A 273 -7.96 -12.17 0.27
C MET A 273 -9.36 -12.72 0.55
N VAL A 274 -10.40 -11.89 0.49
CA VAL A 274 -11.79 -12.30 0.77
C VAL A 274 -12.22 -13.45 -0.14
N ASN A 275 -11.97 -13.33 -1.45
CA ASN A 275 -12.30 -14.40 -2.40
C ASN A 275 -11.56 -15.71 -2.08
N ARG A 276 -10.32 -15.63 -1.62
CA ARG A 276 -9.54 -16.81 -1.23
C ARG A 276 -10.10 -17.44 0.05
N LEU A 277 -10.41 -16.64 1.06
CA LEU A 277 -10.99 -17.11 2.33
C LEU A 277 -12.34 -17.81 2.10
N VAL A 278 -13.23 -17.20 1.31
CA VAL A 278 -14.53 -17.79 0.96
C VAL A 278 -14.35 -19.13 0.23
N HIS A 279 -13.44 -19.19 -0.74
CA HIS A 279 -13.16 -20.44 -1.44
C HIS A 279 -12.62 -21.53 -0.50
N LEU A 280 -11.71 -21.17 0.42
CA LEU A 280 -11.16 -22.11 1.40
C LEU A 280 -12.22 -22.60 2.39
N ARG A 281 -13.10 -21.71 2.86
CA ARG A 281 -14.24 -22.04 3.71
C ARG A 281 -15.19 -23.01 3.00
N TYR A 282 -15.60 -22.70 1.77
CA TYR A 282 -16.49 -23.56 0.99
C TYR A 282 -15.90 -24.96 0.74
N THR A 283 -14.58 -25.04 0.56
CA THR A 283 -13.88 -26.31 0.31
C THR A 283 -13.45 -27.04 1.59
N GLY A 284 -13.77 -26.53 2.78
CA GLY A 284 -13.37 -27.13 4.06
C GLY A 284 -11.85 -27.19 4.25
N ARG A 285 -11.11 -26.24 3.66
CA ARG A 285 -9.63 -26.20 3.71
C ARG A 285 -9.06 -25.23 4.73
N ILE A 286 -9.92 -24.66 5.58
CA ILE A 286 -9.50 -23.88 6.74
C ILE A 286 -9.23 -24.89 7.87
N PRO A 287 -8.00 -24.98 8.42
CA PRO A 287 -7.66 -25.99 9.42
C PRO A 287 -8.51 -25.94 10.69
N ASP A 288 -8.88 -24.73 11.11
CA ASP A 288 -9.49 -24.39 12.39
C ASP A 288 -10.82 -23.63 12.18
N GLY A 289 -11.76 -24.29 11.49
CA GLY A 289 -13.02 -23.67 11.06
C GLY A 289 -13.82 -22.98 12.18
N GLU A 290 -13.90 -23.56 13.38
CA GLU A 290 -14.64 -22.94 14.50
C GLU A 290 -13.99 -21.65 15.02
N VAL A 291 -12.65 -21.61 15.07
CA VAL A 291 -11.88 -20.42 15.46
C VAL A 291 -12.04 -19.34 14.39
N PHE A 292 -11.96 -19.74 13.12
CA PHE A 292 -12.16 -18.85 11.99
C PHE A 292 -13.55 -18.20 11.97
N GLU A 293 -14.63 -18.96 12.19
CA GLU A 293 -15.99 -18.40 12.23
C GLU A 293 -16.19 -17.42 13.40
N ARG A 294 -15.58 -17.69 14.56
CA ARG A 294 -15.55 -16.73 15.68
C ARG A 294 -14.82 -15.45 15.29
N PHE A 295 -13.63 -15.58 14.71
CA PHE A 295 -12.81 -14.46 14.24
C PHE A 295 -13.54 -13.58 13.22
N VAL A 296 -14.26 -14.19 12.27
CA VAL A 296 -15.10 -13.48 11.29
C VAL A 296 -16.31 -12.83 11.97
N GLY A 297 -16.92 -13.49 12.94
CA GLY A 297 -18.06 -12.97 13.72
C GLY A 297 -17.72 -11.68 14.48
N GLU A 298 -16.49 -11.55 14.95
CA GLU A 298 -15.97 -10.34 15.62
C GLU A 298 -15.70 -9.17 14.65
N ARG A 299 -15.66 -9.43 13.34
CA ARG A 299 -15.26 -8.46 12.31
C ARG A 299 -16.40 -8.25 11.30
N PRO A 300 -17.38 -7.38 11.59
CA PRO A 300 -18.60 -7.23 10.79
C PRO A 300 -18.31 -6.85 9.32
N VAL A 301 -17.26 -6.04 9.09
CA VAL A 301 -16.87 -5.64 7.73
C VAL A 301 -16.35 -6.84 6.93
N LEU A 302 -15.48 -7.67 7.53
CA LEU A 302 -14.96 -8.88 6.88
C LEU A 302 -16.09 -9.87 6.60
N ARG A 303 -16.98 -10.06 7.57
CA ARG A 303 -18.16 -10.92 7.43
C ARG A 303 -19.04 -10.49 6.25
N ALA A 304 -19.37 -9.20 6.16
CA ALA A 304 -20.18 -8.66 5.08
C ALA A 304 -19.52 -8.85 3.70
N ASP A 305 -18.20 -8.67 3.60
CA ASP A 305 -17.47 -8.93 2.36
C ASP A 305 -17.51 -10.41 1.95
N MET A 306 -17.35 -11.30 2.93
CA MET A 306 -17.40 -12.75 2.70
C MET A 306 -18.79 -13.21 2.28
N GLU A 307 -19.85 -12.71 2.90
CA GLU A 307 -21.24 -13.00 2.52
C GLU A 307 -21.54 -12.52 1.09
N ARG A 308 -21.03 -11.34 0.71
CA ARG A 308 -21.15 -10.83 -0.66
C ARG A 308 -20.42 -11.72 -1.67
N ALA A 309 -19.21 -12.17 -1.33
CA ALA A 309 -18.45 -13.10 -2.17
C ALA A 309 -19.11 -14.49 -2.26
N ASP A 310 -19.72 -15.00 -1.17
CA ASP A 310 -20.49 -16.25 -1.21
C ASP A 310 -21.63 -16.21 -2.23
N LEU A 311 -22.38 -15.11 -2.28
CA LEU A 311 -23.46 -14.92 -3.25
C LEU A 311 -22.96 -15.03 -4.69
N PHE A 312 -21.77 -14.48 -4.97
CA PHE A 312 -21.13 -14.62 -6.28
C PHE A 312 -20.81 -16.08 -6.62
N PHE A 313 -20.26 -16.85 -5.68
CA PHE A 313 -19.95 -18.26 -5.92
C PHE A 313 -21.20 -19.15 -6.04
N LYS A 314 -22.25 -18.89 -5.25
CA LYS A 314 -23.54 -19.59 -5.37
C LYS A 314 -24.15 -19.40 -6.77
N ASN A 315 -24.19 -18.16 -7.26
CA ASN A 315 -24.71 -17.85 -8.59
C ASN A 315 -23.88 -18.48 -9.71
N LYS A 316 -22.55 -18.55 -9.53
CA LYS A 316 -21.66 -19.22 -10.49
C LYS A 316 -21.90 -20.73 -10.54
N ALA A 317 -22.06 -21.38 -9.39
CA ALA A 317 -22.33 -22.82 -9.30
C ALA A 317 -23.67 -23.20 -9.96
N LEU A 318 -24.72 -22.39 -9.78
CA LEU A 318 -26.02 -22.60 -10.44
C LEU A 318 -25.93 -22.52 -11.97
N LYS A 319 -25.15 -21.58 -12.51
CA LYS A 319 -24.94 -21.45 -13.96
C LYS A 319 -24.18 -22.64 -14.53
N GLU A 320 -23.11 -23.08 -13.87
CA GLU A 320 -22.30 -24.21 -14.33
C GLU A 320 -23.02 -25.56 -14.19
N GLY A 321 -23.94 -25.70 -13.23
CA GLY A 321 -24.77 -26.90 -13.05
C GLY A 321 -25.96 -26.99 -14.02
N GLY A 322 -26.44 -25.86 -14.56
CA GLY A 322 -27.62 -25.81 -15.43
C GLY A 322 -27.35 -26.06 -16.92
N GLU A 323 -26.12 -25.83 -17.41
CA GLU A 323 -25.76 -26.08 -18.83
C GLU A 323 -25.40 -27.56 -19.13
N GLY A 324 -25.50 -28.44 -18.14
CA GLY A 324 -25.12 -29.85 -18.26
C GLY A 324 -26.25 -30.86 -18.03
N ALA A 325 -27.49 -30.41 -17.84
CA ALA A 325 -28.70 -31.23 -17.71
C ALA A 325 -29.61 -31.02 -18.93
#